data_AF-A0ABD3MNH6-F1
#
_entry.id   AF-A0ABD3MNH6-F1
#
_cell.length_a   1.000
_cell.length_b   1.000
_cell.length_c   1.000
_cell.angle_alpha   90.00
_cell.angle_beta   90.00
_cell.angle_gamma   90.00
#
_symmetry.space_group_name_H-M   'P 1'
#
loop_
_entity.id
_entity.type
_entity.pdbx_description
1 polymer ?
#
loop_
_entity_poly.entity_id
_entity_poly.type
_entity_poly.pdbx_seq_one_letter_code
_entity_poly.pdbx_strand_id
1 'polypeptide(L)' 'MASTIVYSILWLLLLVFIAWPVSWFLAWWWCLLIAFEGIFPFIKDCTDFLEKLISWPRTVGRAMLKGDTDFPKPW' A
#
# COMPACT_ATOMS: atom_id res chain seq x y z
N MET A 1 2.55 -3.38 26.71
CA MET A 1 2.44 -1.93 26.42
C MET A 1 3.67 -1.38 25.71
N ALA A 2 4.90 -1.61 26.20
CA ALA A 2 6.11 -1.13 25.51
C ALA A 2 6.29 -1.72 24.09
N SER A 3 6.03 -3.03 23.90
CA SER A 3 6.17 -3.67 22.59
C SER A 3 5.25 -3.05 21.53
N THR A 4 4.02 -2.70 21.90
CA THR A 4 3.03 -2.07 21.00
C THR A 4 3.50 -0.72 20.47
N ILE A 5 4.19 0.08 21.30
CA ILE A 5 4.74 1.39 20.92
C ILE A 5 5.91 1.23 19.93
N VAL A 6 6.78 0.24 20.16
CA VAL A 6 7.91 -0.05 19.27
C VAL A 6 7.41 -0.45 17.87
N TYR A 7 6.36 -1.27 17.79
CA TYR A 7 5.75 -1.63 16.51
C TYR A 7 5.09 -0.43 15.82
N SER A 8 4.39 0.46 16.53
CA SER A 8 3.84 1.69 15.92
C SER A 8 4.93 2.59 15.33
N ILE A 9 6.09 2.73 15.98
CA ILE A 9 7.21 3.51 15.44
C ILE A 9 7.82 2.83 14.21
N LEU A 10 7.96 1.50 14.24
CA LEU A 10 8.41 0.69 13.10
C LEU A 10 7.47 0.83 11.89
N TRP A 11 6.15 0.78 12.12
CA TRP A 11 5.16 0.98 11.07
C TRP A 11 5.19 2.40 10.50
N LEU A 12 5.43 3.41 11.34
CA LEU A 12 5.58 4.79 10.88
C LEU A 12 6.82 4.97 9.98
N LEU A 13 7.96 4.39 10.37
CA LEU A 13 9.17 4.39 9.55
C LEU A 13 8.93 3.69 8.21
N LEU A 14 8.29 2.51 8.23
CA LEU A 14 7.96 1.78 7.01
C LEU A 14 6.98 2.55 6.12
N LEU A 15 5.99 3.20 6.72
CA LEU A 15 4.99 3.99 5.99
C LEU A 15 5.66 5.17 5.27
N VAL A 16 6.52 5.92 5.95
CA VAL A 16 7.16 7.11 5.40
C VAL A 16 8.26 6.77 4.38
N PHE A 17 9.12 5.79 4.67
CA PHE A 17 10.28 5.50 3.83
C PHE A 17 10.00 4.49 2.71
N ILE A 18 8.99 3.62 2.84
CA ILE A 18 8.75 2.53 1.89
C ILE A 18 7.36 2.64 1.29
N ALA A 19 6.30 2.54 2.10
CA ALA A 19 4.94 2.47 1.57
C ALA A 19 4.58 3.74 0.78
N TRP A 20 4.93 4.91 1.29
CA TRP A 20 4.63 6.19 0.63
C TRP A 20 5.31 6.37 -0.73
N PRO A 21 6.65 6.24 -0.87
CA PRO A 21 7.30 6.37 -2.18
C PRO A 21 6.89 5.28 -3.17
N VAL A 22 6.68 4.04 -2.71
CA VAL A 22 6.23 2.93 -3.56
C VAL A 22 4.84 3.20 -4.11
N SER A 23 3.89 3.62 -3.27
CA SER A 23 2.53 3.94 -3.72
C SER A 23 2.49 5.18 -4.60
N TRP A 24 3.36 6.17 -4.36
CA TRP A 24 3.45 7.35 -5.25
C TRP A 24 3.94 6.97 -6.65
N PHE A 25 5.00 6.14 -6.74
CA PHE A 25 5.52 5.67 -8.03
C PHE A 25 4.50 4.78 -8.77
N LEU A 26 3.82 3.89 -8.06
CA LEU A 26 2.82 2.99 -8.66
C LEU A 26 1.53 3.72 -9.05
N ALA A 27 1.14 4.78 -8.33
CA ALA A 27 -0.02 5.60 -8.69
C ALA A 27 0.12 6.25 -10.07
N TRP A 28 1.34 6.65 -10.44
CA TRP A 28 1.60 7.15 -11.78
C TRP A 28 1.29 6.12 -12.87
N TRP A 29 1.75 4.88 -12.69
CA TRP A 29 1.48 3.78 -13.62
C TRP A 29 0.02 3.38 -13.66
N TRP A 30 -0.67 3.38 -12.51
CA TRP A 30 -2.09 3.09 -12.42
C TRP A 30 -2.94 4.12 -13.19
N CYS A 31 -2.63 5.42 -13.08
CA CYS A 31 -3.31 6.47 -13.85
C CYS A 31 -3.16 6.29 -15.37
N LEU A 32 -2.03 5.74 -15.84
CA LEU A 32 -1.84 5.43 -17.26
C LEU A 32 -2.63 4.18 -17.67
N LEU A 33 -2.61 3.13 -16.83
CA LEU A 33 -3.23 1.84 -17.14
C LEU A 33 -4.76 1.89 -17.08
N ILE A 34 -5.35 2.66 -16.17
CA ILE A 34 -6.81 2.74 -16.02
C ILE A 34 -7.51 3.29 -17.27
N ALA A 35 -6.84 4.15 -18.04
CA ALA A 35 -7.36 4.66 -19.32
C ALA A 35 -7.52 3.55 -20.38
N PHE A 36 -6.74 2.46 -20.27
CA PHE A 36 -6.78 1.32 -21.18
C PHE A 36 -7.62 0.13 -20.66
N GLU A 37 -8.13 0.22 -19.43
CA GLU A 37 -8.93 -0.84 -18.80
C GLU A 37 -10.18 -1.21 -19.63
N GLY A 38 -10.81 -0.22 -20.26
CA GLY A 38 -11.99 -0.44 -21.10
C GLY A 38 -11.69 -1.14 -22.44
N ILE A 39 -10.43 -1.21 -22.86
CA ILE A 39 -10.02 -1.76 -24.17
C ILE A 39 -9.48 -3.19 -24.01
N PHE A 40 -8.75 -3.47 -22.92
CA PHE A 40 -8.12 -4.77 -22.71
C PHE A 40 -8.52 -5.36 -21.35
N PRO A 41 -9.19 -6.53 -21.32
CA PRO A 41 -9.64 -7.15 -20.07
C PRO A 41 -8.48 -7.61 -19.17
N PHE A 42 -7.30 -7.89 -19.73
CA PHE A 42 -6.10 -8.23 -18.94
C PHE A 42 -5.54 -7.03 -18.17
N ILE A 43 -5.77 -5.80 -18.65
CA ILE A 43 -5.29 -4.60 -17.97
C ILE A 43 -6.03 -4.44 -16.65
N LYS A 44 -7.32 -4.83 -16.58
CA LYS A 44 -8.11 -4.80 -15.35
C LYS A 44 -7.44 -5.52 -14.18
N ASP A 45 -6.92 -6.73 -14.40
CA ASP A 45 -6.24 -7.48 -13.34
C ASP A 45 -4.95 -6.77 -12.87
N CYS A 46 -4.24 -6.12 -13.79
CA CYS A 46 -3.10 -5.27 -13.44
C CYS A 46 -3.55 -4.01 -12.68
N THR A 47 -4.58 -3.31 -13.13
CA THR A 47 -5.09 -2.09 -12.47
C THR A 47 -5.56 -2.39 -11.05
N ASP A 48 -6.27 -3.50 -10.84
CA ASP A 48 -6.73 -3.96 -9.52
C ASP A 48 -5.55 -4.30 -8.59
N PHE A 49 -4.50 -4.94 -9.12
CA PHE A 49 -3.29 -5.23 -8.34
C PHE A 49 -2.52 -3.96 -7.98
N LEU A 50 -2.35 -3.03 -8.92
CA LEU A 50 -1.73 -1.74 -8.65
C LEU A 50 -2.55 -0.94 -7.62
N GLU A 51 -3.89 -1.01 -7.67
CA GLU A 51 -4.75 -0.35 -6.69
C GLU A 51 -4.54 -0.89 -5.26
N LYS A 52 -4.37 -2.20 -5.12
CA LYS A 52 -4.02 -2.82 -3.82
C LYS A 52 -2.66 -2.33 -3.29
N LEU A 53 -1.68 -2.16 -4.17
CA LEU A 53 -0.38 -1.60 -3.80
C LEU A 53 -0.43 -0.10 -3.47
N ILE A 54 -1.26 0.67 -4.16
CA ILE A 54 -1.45 2.11 -3.88
C ILE A 54 -2.19 2.32 -2.57
N SER A 55 -3.13 1.44 -2.23
CA SER A 55 -3.87 1.49 -0.96
C SER A 55 -3.09 0.89 0.23
N TRP A 56 -1.96 0.24 -0.02
CA TRP A 56 -1.10 -0.35 1.02
C TRP A 56 -0.70 0.59 2.17
N PRO A 57 -0.34 1.87 1.97
CA PRO A 57 0.01 2.80 3.04
C PRO A 57 -1.14 3.01 4.03
N ARG A 58 -2.39 2.94 3.54
CA ARG A 58 -3.59 3.03 4.39
C ARG A 58 -3.70 1.80 5.30
N THR A 59 -3.36 0.62 4.79
CA THR A 59 -3.33 -0.62 5.58
C THR A 59 -2.20 -0.57 6.62
N VAL A 60 -1.02 -0.10 6.24
CA VAL A 60 0.11 0.12 7.18
C VAL A 60 -0.25 1.15 8.25
N GLY A 61 -0.93 2.24 7.89
CA GLY A 61 -1.37 3.25 8.84
C GLY A 61 -2.42 2.73 9.83
N ARG A 62 -3.31 1.83 9.40
CA ARG A 62 -4.24 1.12 10.32
C ARG A 62 -3.50 0.17 11.26
N ALA A 63 -2.51 -0.57 10.76
CA ALA A 63 -1.68 -1.45 11.59
C ALA A 63 -0.86 -0.65 12.62
N MET A 64 -0.36 0.53 12.24
CA MET A 64 0.33 1.48 13.12
C MET A 64 -0.55 1.92 14.30
N LEU A 65 -1.81 2.27 14.03
CA LEU A 65 -2.77 2.73 15.05
C LEU A 65 -3.20 1.61 16.00
N LYS A 66 -3.32 0.37 15.49
CA LYS A 66 -3.59 -0.80 16.31
C LYS A 66 -2.36 -1.30 17.08
N GLY A 67 -1.16 -1.01 16.59
CA GLY A 67 0.08 -1.59 17.09
C GLY A 67 0.15 -3.09 16.83
N ASP A 68 -0.39 -3.52 15.69
CA ASP A 68 -0.39 -4.93 15.27
C ASP A 68 1.07 -5.41 15.03
N THR A 69 1.33 -6.67 15.37
CA THR A 69 2.64 -7.32 15.21
C THR A 69 2.81 -7.99 13.86
N ASP A 70 1.72 -8.17 13.11
CA ASP A 70 1.70 -8.83 11.81
C ASP A 70 2.01 -7.88 10.67
N PHE A 71 2.76 -8.37 9.68
CA PHE A 71 3.11 -7.58 8.51
C PHE A 71 1.92 -7.44 7.55
N PRO A 72 1.39 -6.23 7.31
CA PRO A 72 0.29 -6.02 6.39
C PRO A 72 0.81 -6.24 4.97
N LYS A 73 0.59 -7.42 4.40
CA LYS A 73 0.91 -7.72 3.00
C LYS A 73 -0.21 -7.16 2.11
N PRO A 74 0.10 -6.44 1.03
CA PRO A 74 -0.90 -6.02 0.04
C PRO A 74 -1.30 -7.15 -0.93
N TRP A 75 -0.86 -8.40 -0.70
CA TRP A 75 -1.12 -9.57 -1.54
C TRP A 75 -1.70 -10.74 -0.74
#